data_AF-A0A5M9K2E7-F1
#
_entry.id   AF-A0A5M9K2E7-F1
#
_cell.length_a   1.000
_cell.length_b   1.000
_cell.length_c   1.000
_cell.angle_alpha   90.00
_cell.angle_beta   90.00
_cell.angle_gamma   90.00
#
_symmetry.space_group_name_H-M   'P 1'
#
loop_
_entity.id
_entity.type
_entity.pdbx_description
1 polymer ?
#
loop_
_entity_poly.entity_id
_entity_poly.type
_entity_poly.pdbx_seq_one_letter_code
_entity_poly.pdbx_strand_id
1 'polypeptide(L)'
;MNIPVPPLAQLQSSQLHAAWVKVRAMDSRRCGMSGEIVLDTYETEERELVEVRFVKVKGDPLEWRRFFKRVVVACKEGVYIPSVDDA
;
A
#
# COMPACT_ATOMS: atom_id res chain seq x y z
N MET A 1 39.00 -7.24 -1.94
CA MET A 1 37.68 -7.47 -2.58
C MET A 1 37.08 -6.11 -2.88
N ASN A 2 36.95 -5.77 -4.16
CA ASN A 2 36.45 -4.48 -4.63
C ASN A 2 34.99 -4.66 -5.06
N ILE A 3 34.06 -4.50 -4.11
CA ILE A 3 32.62 -4.57 -4.41
C ILE A 3 32.17 -3.14 -4.69
N PRO A 4 31.64 -2.83 -5.89
CA PRO A 4 31.11 -1.50 -6.17
C PRO A 4 29.88 -1.27 -5.28
N VAL A 5 30.03 -0.36 -4.31
CA VAL A 5 28.91 0.12 -3.50
C VAL A 5 28.19 1.17 -4.34
N PRO A 6 26.90 1.02 -4.65
CA PRO A 6 26.16 2.03 -5.39
C PRO A 6 26.15 3.35 -4.58
N PRO A 7 26.21 4.52 -5.24
CA PRO A 7 26.16 5.80 -4.55
C PRO A 7 24.87 5.90 -3.73
N LEU A 8 24.99 6.08 -2.42
CA LEU A 8 23.86 6.24 -1.48
C LEU A 8 22.81 7.26 -1.95
N ALA A 9 23.22 8.25 -2.75
CA ALA A 9 22.35 9.26 -3.35
C ALA A 9 21.26 8.66 -4.28
N GLN A 10 21.52 7.56 -4.99
CA GLN A 10 20.52 6.88 -5.83
C GLN A 10 19.49 6.09 -5.01
N LEU A 11 19.83 5.71 -3.77
CA LEU A 11 18.89 5.08 -2.85
C LEU A 11 17.92 6.10 -2.27
N GLN A 12 18.35 7.36 -2.10
CA GLN A 12 17.53 8.40 -1.49
C GLN A 12 16.44 8.94 -2.42
N SER A 13 16.68 9.00 -3.74
CA SER A 13 15.67 9.46 -4.70
C SER A 13 14.51 8.49 -4.90
N SER A 14 14.71 7.19 -4.64
CA SER A 14 13.64 6.16 -4.70
C SER A 14 12.97 5.88 -3.37
N GLN A 15 13.50 6.40 -2.25
CA GLN A 15 12.98 6.15 -0.91
C GLN A 15 12.02 7.22 -0.37
N LEU A 16 11.85 8.35 -1.06
CA LEU A 16 11.04 9.46 -0.55
C LEU A 16 9.53 9.30 -0.80
N HIS A 17 9.13 8.42 -1.72
CA HIS A 17 7.74 8.29 -2.17
C HIS A 17 7.03 7.04 -1.64
N ALA A 18 7.67 6.29 -0.74
CA ALA A 18 7.10 5.09 -0.15
C ALA A 18 6.85 5.25 1.35
N ALA A 19 5.62 5.03 1.80
CA ALA A 19 5.26 5.03 3.21
C ALA A 19 4.68 3.68 3.64
N TRP A 20 4.98 3.26 4.88
CA TRP A 20 4.55 1.98 5.42
C TRP A 20 3.72 2.17 6.69
N VAL A 21 2.54 1.56 6.71
CA VAL A 21 1.67 1.51 7.89
C VAL A 21 1.55 0.07 8.36
N LYS A 22 2.03 -0.21 9.58
CA LYS A 22 1.86 -1.52 10.20
C LYS A 22 0.44 -1.68 10.74
N VAL A 23 -0.20 -2.79 10.37
CA VAL A 23 -1.56 -3.10 10.80
C VAL A 23 -1.53 -4.27 11.77
N ARG A 24 -2.16 -4.07 12.93
CA ARG A 24 -2.52 -5.13 13.86
C ARG A 24 -3.99 -4.97 14.23
N ALA A 25 -4.77 -6.02 14.04
CA ALA A 25 -6.20 -6.02 14.31
C ALA A 25 -6.65 -7.37 14.89
N MET A 26 -7.91 -7.42 15.35
CA MET A 26 -8.59 -8.65 15.75
C MET A 26 -9.85 -8.83 14.92
N ASP A 27 -10.13 -10.05 14.48
CA ASP A 27 -11.37 -10.39 13.79
C ASP A 27 -12.55 -10.54 14.77
N SER A 28 -13.74 -10.81 14.23
CA SER A 28 -14.96 -11.02 15.02
C SER A 28 -14.91 -12.22 15.97
N ARG A 29 -14.04 -13.21 15.69
CA ARG A 29 -13.77 -14.39 16.53
C ARG A 29 -12.64 -14.14 17.53
N ARG A 30 -12.15 -12.91 17.63
CA ARG A 30 -10.99 -12.49 18.44
C ARG A 30 -9.69 -13.15 18.01
N CYS A 31 -9.59 -13.61 16.77
CA CYS A 31 -8.34 -14.07 16.19
C CYS A 31 -7.53 -12.86 15.71
N GLY A 32 -6.25 -12.81 16.10
CA GLY A 32 -5.35 -11.75 15.67
C GLY A 32 -5.03 -11.83 14.17
N MET A 33 -4.95 -10.67 13.52
CA MET A 33 -4.44 -10.50 12.18
C MET A 33 -3.41 -9.38 12.12
N SER A 34 -2.45 -9.50 11.21
CA SER A 34 -1.43 -8.48 11.00
C SER A 34 -1.02 -8.39 9.55
N GLY A 35 -0.58 -7.21 9.16
CA GLY A 35 -0.06 -6.95 7.83
C GLY A 35 0.52 -5.56 7.72
N GLU A 36 0.76 -5.13 6.49
CA GLU A 36 1.34 -3.84 6.17
C GLU A 36 0.51 -3.19 5.07
N ILE A 37 0.34 -1.88 5.14
CA ILE A 37 -0.19 -1.07 4.04
C ILE A 37 1.01 -0.30 3.50
N VAL A 38 1.34 -0.55 2.24
CA VAL A 38 2.42 0.12 1.53
C VAL A 38 1.79 1.17 0.63
N LEU A 39 2.25 2.41 0.77
CA LEU A 39 1.89 3.54 -0.07
C LEU A 39 3.07 3.78 -1.01
N ASP A 40 2.82 3.94 -2.30
CA ASP A 40 3.83 4.27 -3.29
C ASP A 40 3.27 5.33 -4.24
N THR A 41 3.95 6.46 -4.40
CA THR A 41 3.50 7.50 -5.33
C THR A 41 3.95 7.14 -6.74
N TYR A 42 3.01 7.17 -7.68
CA TYR A 42 3.27 7.00 -9.11
C TYR A 42 2.77 8.21 -9.89
N GLU A 43 3.69 8.87 -10.59
CA GLU A 43 3.38 9.95 -11.52
C GLU A 43 2.91 9.35 -12.84
N THR A 44 1.70 9.71 -13.27
CA THR A 44 1.24 9.53 -14.65
C THR A 44 1.44 10.84 -15.42
N GLU A 45 1.43 10.80 -16.76
CA GLU A 45 1.58 12.02 -17.57
C GLU A 45 0.52 13.11 -17.25
N GLU A 46 -0.62 12.70 -16.69
CA GLU A 46 -1.77 13.58 -16.46
C GLU A 46 -1.99 13.94 -14.98
N ARG A 47 -1.53 13.09 -14.05
CA ARG A 47 -1.76 13.26 -12.60
C ARG A 47 -0.84 12.42 -11.72
N GLU A 48 -0.69 12.85 -10.48
CA GLU A 48 -0.04 12.09 -9.41
C GLU A 48 -1.05 11.16 -8.73
N LEU A 49 -0.76 9.86 -8.68
CA LEU A 49 -1.56 8.86 -7.99
C LEU A 49 -0.75 8.19 -6.88
N VAL A 50 -1.44 7.57 -5.92
CA VAL A 50 -0.82 6.77 -4.86
C VAL A 50 -1.34 5.34 -4.94
N GLU A 51 -0.45 4.39 -5.20
CA GLU A 51 -0.75 2.96 -5.08
C GLU A 51 -0.83 2.59 -3.59
N VAL A 52 -1.99 2.06 -3.17
CA VAL A 52 -2.20 1.59 -1.80
C VAL A 52 -2.30 0.07 -1.78
N ARG A 53 -1.24 -0.59 -1.30
CA ARG A 53 -1.11 -2.05 -1.31
C ARG A 53 -1.27 -2.65 0.08
N PHE A 54 -2.27 -3.52 0.24
CA PHE A 54 -2.56 -4.23 1.48
C PHE A 54 -1.87 -5.60 1.52
N VAL A 55 -0.77 -5.71 2.25
CA VAL A 55 0.04 -6.93 2.38
C VAL A 55 -0.34 -7.69 3.65
N LYS A 56 -0.91 -8.89 3.49
CA LYS A 56 -1.23 -9.76 4.62
C LYS A 56 0.02 -10.46 5.14
N VAL A 57 0.29 -10.37 6.45
CA VAL A 57 1.33 -11.16 7.12
C VAL A 57 0.71 -12.39 7.81
N LYS A 58 -0.22 -12.18 8.76
CA LYS A 58 -0.85 -13.24 9.56
C LYS A 58 -2.36 -13.04 9.69
N GLY A 59 -3.10 -14.12 9.93
CA GLY A 59 -4.56 -14.13 10.09
C GLY A 59 -5.30 -14.78 8.92
N ASP A 60 -6.62 -14.87 9.06
CA ASP A 60 -7.54 -15.48 8.07
C ASP A 60 -7.57 -14.64 6.76
N PRO A 61 -7.33 -15.25 5.58
CA PRO A 61 -7.38 -14.54 4.30
C PRO A 61 -8.72 -13.84 4.00
N LEU A 62 -9.84 -14.42 4.41
CA LEU A 62 -11.17 -13.83 4.18
C LEU A 62 -11.40 -12.62 5.07
N GLU A 63 -10.98 -12.69 6.34
CA GLU A 63 -11.06 -11.54 7.25
C GLU A 63 -10.14 -10.40 6.80
N TRP A 64 -8.94 -10.71 6.26
CA TRP A 64 -8.07 -9.70 5.65
C TRP A 64 -8.74 -9.00 4.46
N ARG A 65 -9.41 -9.75 3.58
CA ARG A 65 -10.20 -9.18 2.47
C ARG A 65 -11.36 -8.32 2.98
N ARG A 66 -12.01 -8.70 4.07
CA ARG A 66 -13.07 -7.90 4.71
C ARG A 66 -12.52 -6.61 5.29
N PHE A 67 -11.36 -6.67 5.95
CA PHE A 67 -10.66 -5.48 6.45
C PHE A 67 -10.37 -4.50 5.31
N PHE A 68 -9.75 -4.96 4.21
CA PHE A 68 -9.53 -4.15 3.01
C PHE A 68 -10.82 -3.46 2.54
N LYS A 69 -11.90 -4.23 2.33
CA LYS A 69 -13.18 -3.68 1.87
C LYS A 69 -13.72 -2.60 2.81
N ARG A 70 -13.62 -2.81 4.13
CA ARG A 70 -14.07 -1.81 5.12
C ARG A 70 -13.26 -0.51 5.01
N VAL A 71 -11.94 -0.60 4.83
CA VAL A 71 -11.09 0.58 4.65
C VAL A 71 -11.43 1.30 3.35
N VAL A 72 -11.56 0.59 2.23
CA VAL A 72 -11.90 1.18 0.93
C VAL A 72 -13.27 1.87 0.96
N VAL A 73 -14.28 1.26 1.59
CA VAL A 73 -15.61 1.88 1.73
C VAL A 73 -15.56 3.13 2.62
N ALA A 74 -14.78 3.11 3.70
CA ALA A 74 -14.60 4.28 4.56
C ALA A 74 -13.87 5.42 3.81
N CYS A 75 -12.93 5.08 2.92
CA CYS A 75 -12.14 6.01 2.14
C CYS A 75 -12.66 6.21 0.71
N LYS A 76 -13.96 5.98 0.44
CA LYS A 76 -14.54 5.95 -0.91
C LYS A 76 -14.20 7.17 -1.77
N GLU A 77 -14.06 8.35 -1.16
CA GLU A 77 -13.81 9.63 -1.83
C GLU A 77 -12.37 9.75 -2.35
N GLY A 78 -11.44 8.98 -1.79
CA GLY A 78 -10.04 8.92 -2.23
C GLY A 78 -9.73 7.74 -3.15
N VAL A 79 -10.72 6.91 -3.50
CA VAL A 79 -10.51 5.78 -4.41
C VAL A 79 -10.62 6.29 -5.84
N TYR A 80 -9.51 6.25 -6.55
CA TYR A 80 -9.48 6.59 -7.97
C TYR A 80 -10.32 5.59 -8.79
N ILE A 81 -11.22 6.11 -9.62
CA ILE A 81 -12.05 5.36 -10.57
C ILE A 81 -11.73 5.88 -11.96
N PRO A 82 -11.17 5.06 -12.87
CA PRO A 82 -10.90 5.49 -14.23
C PRO A 82 -12.19 5.77 -14.98
N SER A 83 -12.29 6.99 -15.53
CA SER A 83 -13.30 7.35 -16.53
C SER A 83 -12.96 6.73 -17.88
N VAL A 84 -13.98 6.48 -18.71
CA VAL A 84 -13.85 5.89 -20.06
C VAL A 84 -12.97 6.74 -20.99
N ASP A 85 -12.77 8.02 -20.66
CA ASP A 85 -11.93 8.95 -21.40
C ASP A 85 -10.41 8.80 -21.11
N ASP A 86 -10.03 8.00 -20.11
CA ASP A 86 -8.63 7.78 -19.69
C ASP A 86 -7.99 6.50 -20.32
N ALA A 87 -8.62 5.88 -21.34
CA ALA A 87 -8.26 4.57 -21.90
C ALA A 87 -7.82 4.59 -23.38
#